data_AF-A0AAD7WUT2-F1
#
_entry.id   AF-A0AAD7WUT2-F1
#
_cell.length_a   1.000
_cell.length_b   1.000
_cell.length_c   1.000
_cell.angle_alpha   90.00
_cell.angle_beta   90.00
_cell.angle_gamma   90.00
#
_symmetry.space_group_name_H-M   'P 1'
#
loop_
_entity.id
_entity.type
_entity.pdbx_description
1 polymer ?
#
loop_
_entity_poly.entity_id
_entity_poly.type
_entity_poly.pdbx_seq_one_letter_code
_entity_poly.pdbx_strand_id
1 'polypeptide(L)'
;MKAAGNLVSLVRELQKSLKLCFRGVFVNVKIDHCDEQAGDIPFGHNVYMLSALLDPSFCLFWLEHDVLASEEVKLGVKESLIDHVVSEAHKVPMDAAAAEIENNEEPQEEPPAKTPRLFSNYNKTNKRDGSTARGEVLWYIQAVSSEDQLDCLDFWRSHRKDFPRLYQVAARMLYVPATSAPVERVFSHGCLIIWPHRARTLAN
;
A
#
# COMPACT_ATOMS: atom_id res chain seq x y z
N MET A 1 41.04 -11.43 -17.89
CA MET A 1 40.82 -11.57 -16.43
C MET A 1 40.53 -10.26 -15.69
N LYS A 2 40.92 -9.07 -16.18
CA LYS A 2 40.66 -7.77 -15.50
C LYS A 2 39.18 -7.33 -15.49
N ALA A 3 38.42 -7.61 -16.54
CA ALA A 3 37.02 -7.20 -16.67
C ALA A 3 36.07 -7.89 -15.66
N ALA A 4 36.32 -9.17 -15.33
CA ALA A 4 35.51 -9.92 -14.37
C ALA A 4 35.66 -9.39 -12.93
N GLY A 5 36.87 -8.99 -12.53
CA GLY A 5 37.10 -8.38 -11.20
C GLY A 5 36.36 -7.05 -11.00
N ASN A 6 36.25 -6.25 -12.07
CA ASN A 6 35.53 -4.98 -12.03
C ASN A 6 34.02 -5.17 -11.89
N LEU A 7 33.45 -6.18 -12.57
CA LEU A 7 32.02 -6.50 -12.47
C LEU A 7 31.64 -6.98 -11.06
N VAL A 8 32.44 -7.86 -10.46
CA VAL A 8 32.20 -8.33 -9.09
C VAL A 8 32.28 -7.18 -8.09
N SER A 9 33.24 -6.27 -8.27
CA SER A 9 33.33 -5.07 -7.43
C SER A 9 32.11 -4.18 -7.59
N LEU A 10 31.65 -3.94 -8.83
CA LEU A 10 30.46 -3.12 -9.09
C LEU A 10 29.21 -3.71 -8.46
N VAL A 11 28.97 -5.02 -8.65
CA VAL A 11 27.83 -5.73 -8.05
C VAL A 11 27.84 -5.59 -6.53
N ARG A 12 29.01 -5.75 -5.90
CA ARG A 12 29.16 -5.59 -4.46
C ARG A 12 28.85 -4.17 -3.98
N GLU A 13 29.36 -3.14 -4.68
CA GLU A 13 29.09 -1.75 -4.29
C GLU A 13 27.61 -1.37 -4.53
N LEU A 14 26.99 -1.87 -5.60
CA LEU A 14 25.55 -1.71 -5.82
C LEU A 14 24.71 -2.39 -4.72
N GLN A 15 25.07 -3.61 -4.33
CA GLN A 15 24.40 -4.31 -3.23
C GLN A 15 24.52 -3.56 -1.91
N LYS A 16 25.70 -3.00 -1.59
CA LYS A 16 25.88 -2.15 -0.40
C LYS A 16 25.01 -0.89 -0.48
N SER A 17 25.00 -0.23 -1.63
CA SER A 17 24.18 0.97 -1.86
C SER A 17 22.70 0.67 -1.63
N LEU A 18 22.18 -0.43 -2.20
CA LEU A 18 20.80 -0.87 -1.98
C LEU A 18 20.51 -1.17 -0.50
N LYS A 19 21.40 -1.90 0.19
CA LYS A 19 21.27 -2.20 1.62
C LYS A 19 21.23 -0.94 2.49
N LEU A 20 22.04 0.07 2.15
CA LEU A 20 22.05 1.34 2.86
C LEU A 20 20.80 2.17 2.57
N CYS A 21 20.42 2.30 1.30
CA CYS A 21 19.28 3.11 0.89
C CYS A 21 17.95 2.55 1.41
N PHE A 22 17.75 1.23 1.36
CA PHE A 22 16.49 0.58 1.76
C PHE A 22 16.57 -0.13 3.11
N ARG A 23 17.51 0.28 3.96
CA ARG A 23 17.79 -0.39 5.24
C ARG A 23 16.54 -0.58 6.08
N GLY A 24 15.68 0.43 6.18
CA GLY A 24 14.46 0.36 6.97
C GLY A 24 13.47 -0.70 6.49
N VAL A 25 13.36 -0.88 5.17
CA VAL A 25 12.54 -1.96 4.58
C VAL A 25 13.11 -3.32 4.97
N PHE A 26 14.43 -3.52 4.87
CA PHE A 26 15.06 -4.79 5.23
C PHE A 26 14.95 -5.12 6.71
N VAL A 27 15.02 -4.12 7.59
CA VAL A 27 14.75 -4.29 9.03
C VAL A 27 13.29 -4.67 9.28
N ASN A 28 12.33 -3.99 8.63
CA ASN A 28 10.90 -4.28 8.79
C ASN A 28 10.52 -5.69 8.30
N VAL A 29 11.20 -6.20 7.27
CA VAL A 29 11.01 -7.58 6.76
C VAL A 29 11.89 -8.61 7.51
N LYS A 30 12.62 -8.19 8.56
CA LYS A 30 13.51 -9.06 9.36
C LYS A 30 14.62 -9.75 8.55
N ILE A 31 15.04 -9.12 7.45
CA ILE A 31 16.18 -9.56 6.63
C ILE A 31 17.49 -8.98 7.19
N ASP A 32 17.43 -7.79 7.78
CA ASP A 32 18.55 -7.11 8.41
C ASP A 32 18.22 -6.73 9.86
N HIS A 33 19.26 -6.46 10.66
CA HIS A 33 19.12 -6.16 12.08
C HIS A 33 19.36 -4.66 12.31
N CYS A 34 18.56 -4.07 13.20
CA CYS A 34 18.79 -2.69 13.64
C CYS A 34 19.93 -2.67 14.66
N ASP A 35 21.05 -2.03 14.32
CA ASP A 35 22.03 -1.65 15.33
C ASP A 35 21.48 -0.42 16.06
N GLU A 36 21.31 -0.52 17.39
CA GLU A 36 20.70 0.49 18.27
C GLU A 36 21.31 1.90 18.18
N GLN A 37 22.42 2.09 17.46
CA GLN A 37 23.13 3.37 17.33
C GLN A 37 22.79 4.18 16.06
N ALA A 38 21.94 3.70 15.16
CA ALA A 38 21.60 4.45 13.94
C ALA A 38 20.44 5.43 14.20
N GLY A 39 20.58 6.67 13.71
CA GLY A 39 19.50 7.68 13.70
C GLY A 39 18.32 7.29 12.81
N ASP A 40 17.64 8.27 12.20
CA ASP A 40 16.50 8.00 11.30
C ASP A 40 16.90 7.01 10.18
N ILE A 41 16.23 5.86 10.15
CA ILE A 41 16.55 4.77 9.23
C ILE A 41 15.79 5.01 7.92
N PRO A 42 16.48 5.08 6.77
CA PRO A 42 15.81 5.38 5.51
C PRO A 42 14.78 4.29 5.18
N PHE A 43 13.57 4.73 4.80
CA PHE A 43 12.41 3.88 4.54
C PHE A 43 12.00 2.97 5.72
N GLY A 44 12.29 3.37 6.97
CA GLY A 44 11.90 2.61 8.18
C GLY A 44 10.41 2.68 8.51
N HIS A 45 9.65 3.58 7.89
CA HIS A 45 8.23 3.75 8.16
C HIS A 45 7.42 2.53 7.69
N ASN A 46 6.56 2.02 8.57
CA ASN A 46 5.66 0.90 8.23
C ASN A 46 4.66 1.21 7.11
N VAL A 47 4.45 2.49 6.78
CA VAL A 47 3.54 2.92 5.71
C VAL A 47 3.81 2.19 4.39
N TYR A 48 5.06 1.91 4.04
CA TYR A 48 5.39 1.21 2.80
C TYR A 48 4.87 -0.24 2.81
N MET A 49 5.06 -0.94 3.92
CA MET A 49 4.63 -2.33 4.09
C MET A 49 3.11 -2.43 4.22
N LEU A 50 2.50 -1.50 4.97
CA LEU A 50 1.05 -1.43 5.15
C LEU A 50 0.35 -1.07 3.84
N SER A 51 0.91 -0.15 3.05
CA SER A 51 0.34 0.21 1.75
C SER A 51 0.39 -0.95 0.78
N ALA A 52 1.50 -1.71 0.75
CA ALA A 52 1.59 -2.92 -0.06
C ALA A 52 0.57 -3.99 0.35
N LEU A 53 0.35 -4.18 1.66
CA LEU A 53 -0.67 -5.09 2.18
C LEU A 53 -2.09 -4.64 1.81
N LEU A 54 -2.38 -3.34 1.92
CA LEU A 54 -3.69 -2.77 1.65
C LEU A 54 -3.97 -2.54 0.15
N ASP A 55 -2.99 -2.81 -0.71
CA ASP A 55 -3.21 -2.84 -2.15
C ASP A 55 -3.69 -4.24 -2.57
N PRO A 56 -4.91 -4.39 -3.11
CA PRO A 56 -5.42 -5.68 -3.58
C PRO A 56 -4.53 -6.34 -4.66
N SER A 57 -3.80 -5.55 -5.45
CA SER A 57 -2.94 -6.09 -6.51
C SER A 57 -1.66 -6.74 -5.96
N PHE A 58 -1.21 -6.34 -4.76
CA PHE A 58 0.06 -6.78 -4.18
C PHE A 58 -0.11 -7.58 -2.88
N CYS A 59 -0.95 -7.10 -1.97
CA CYS A 59 -1.27 -7.71 -0.68
C CYS A 59 -0.05 -8.34 0.01
N LEU A 60 -0.02 -9.66 0.16
CA LEU A 60 1.11 -10.44 0.69
C LEU A 60 1.87 -11.23 -0.39
N PHE A 61 1.50 -11.09 -1.66
CA PHE A 61 2.11 -11.83 -2.77
C PHE A 61 3.62 -11.58 -2.86
N TRP A 62 4.07 -10.34 -2.60
CA TRP A 62 5.49 -9.99 -2.58
C TRP A 62 6.27 -10.75 -1.48
N LEU A 63 5.63 -11.02 -0.33
CA LEU A 63 6.26 -11.74 0.78
C LEU A 63 6.39 -13.24 0.45
N GLU A 64 5.43 -13.78 -0.28
CA GLU A 64 5.39 -15.18 -0.68
C GLU A 64 6.36 -15.46 -1.85
N HIS A 65 6.37 -14.59 -2.86
CA HIS A 65 7.06 -14.82 -4.13
C HIS A 65 8.45 -14.16 -4.23
N ASP A 66 8.64 -12.97 -3.67
CA ASP A 66 9.86 -12.18 -3.92
C ASP A 66 10.85 -12.19 -2.74
N VAL A 67 10.38 -12.49 -1.53
CA VAL A 67 11.23 -12.55 -0.34
C VAL A 67 11.93 -13.90 -0.22
N LEU A 68 13.25 -13.90 -0.40
CA LEU A 68 14.12 -15.06 -0.27
C LEU A 68 14.52 -15.33 1.20
N ALA A 69 13.53 -15.51 2.08
CA ALA A 69 13.72 -15.85 3.50
C ALA A 69 13.06 -17.19 3.85
N SER A 70 13.38 -17.73 5.03
CA SER A 70 12.71 -18.92 5.58
C SER A 70 11.20 -18.67 5.75
N GLU A 71 10.38 -19.70 5.57
CA GLU A 71 8.93 -19.65 5.78
C GLU A 71 8.56 -19.18 7.20
N GLU A 72 9.39 -19.49 8.20
CA GLU A 72 9.24 -19.00 9.57
C GLU A 72 9.35 -17.46 9.64
N VAL A 73 10.30 -16.88 8.91
CA VAL A 73 10.51 -15.42 8.85
C VAL A 73 9.34 -14.77 8.12
N LYS A 74 8.91 -15.33 6.99
CA LYS A 74 7.75 -14.83 6.23
C LYS A 74 6.48 -14.84 7.09
N LEU A 75 6.20 -15.93 7.80
CA LEU A 75 5.05 -16.03 8.70
C LEU A 75 5.14 -14.97 9.82
N GLY A 76 6.32 -14.80 10.41
CA GLY A 76 6.57 -13.81 11.44
C GLY A 76 6.46 -12.35 10.96
N VAL A 77 6.71 -12.07 9.68
CA VAL A 77 6.48 -10.76 9.07
C VAL A 77 4.99 -10.57 8.80
N LYS A 78 4.31 -11.58 8.24
CA LYS A 78 2.87 -11.56 7.99
C LYS A 78 2.06 -11.25 9.24
N GLU A 79 2.32 -11.97 10.33
CA GLU A 79 1.66 -11.75 11.62
C GLU A 79 1.92 -10.33 12.15
N SER A 80 3.17 -9.86 12.06
CA SER A 80 3.52 -8.51 12.49
C SER A 80 2.79 -7.43 11.70
N LEU A 81 2.64 -7.59 10.38
CA LEU A 81 1.90 -6.64 9.54
C LEU A 81 0.40 -6.64 9.87
N ILE A 82 -0.19 -7.82 10.06
CA ILE A 82 -1.59 -7.93 10.49
C ILE A 82 -1.81 -7.21 11.82
N ASP A 83 -0.95 -7.44 12.81
CA ASP A 83 -1.03 -6.78 14.11
C ASP A 83 -0.91 -5.25 13.99
N HIS A 84 -0.03 -4.75 13.12
CA HIS A 84 0.09 -3.32 12.85
C HIS A 84 -1.17 -2.74 12.21
N VAL A 85 -1.75 -3.39 11.20
CA VAL A 85 -3.02 -2.94 10.59
C VAL A 85 -4.14 -2.95 11.62
N VAL A 86 -4.22 -3.99 12.44
CA VAL A 86 -5.22 -4.08 13.51
C VAL A 86 -5.03 -2.95 14.52
N SER A 87 -3.80 -2.64 14.93
CA SER A 87 -3.50 -1.49 15.78
C SER A 87 -3.95 -0.18 15.14
N GLU A 88 -3.67 0.02 13.85
CA GLU A 88 -4.11 1.20 13.10
C GLU A 88 -5.63 1.31 12.96
N ALA A 89 -6.32 0.18 12.82
CA ALA A 89 -7.78 0.12 12.74
C ALA A 89 -8.46 0.52 14.07
N HIS A 90 -7.84 0.21 15.22
CA HIS A 90 -8.35 0.64 16.53
C HIS A 90 -8.15 2.13 16.79
N LYS A 91 -7.18 2.78 16.14
CA LYS A 91 -6.96 4.22 16.27
C LYS A 91 -8.04 5.05 15.60
N VAL A 92 -8.86 4.47 14.72
CA VAL A 92 -9.91 5.21 14.01
C VAL A 92 -11.23 5.14 14.76
N PRO A 93 -11.84 6.29 15.13
CA PRO A 93 -13.17 6.31 15.71
C PRO A 93 -14.22 5.79 14.71
N MET A 94 -15.03 4.81 15.14
CA MET A 94 -16.09 4.21 14.33
C MET A 94 -17.18 5.22 13.90
N ASP A 95 -17.32 6.34 14.64
CA ASP A 95 -18.35 7.37 14.44
C ASP A 95 -18.13 8.31 13.24
N ALA A 96 -16.95 8.32 12.61
CA ALA A 96 -16.73 9.11 11.39
C ALA A 96 -17.42 8.50 10.14
N ALA A 97 -17.91 7.25 10.22
CA ALA A 97 -18.53 6.57 9.09
C ALA A 97 -20.00 6.97 8.81
N ALA A 98 -20.69 7.55 9.79
CA ALA A 98 -22.11 7.92 9.64
C ALA A 98 -22.34 9.38 9.22
N ALA A 99 -21.36 10.27 9.39
CA ALA A 99 -21.55 11.72 9.27
C ALA A 99 -21.26 12.31 7.88
N GLU A 100 -20.70 11.55 6.93
CA GLU A 100 -20.47 12.02 5.54
C GLU A 100 -21.50 11.48 4.53
N ILE A 101 -22.62 10.95 5.03
CA ILE A 101 -23.78 10.63 4.19
C ILE A 101 -24.56 11.93 3.98
N GLU A 102 -24.24 12.68 2.93
CA GLU A 102 -25.26 13.45 2.20
C GLU A 102 -24.87 13.77 0.76
N ASN A 103 -25.63 13.16 -0.15
CA ASN A 103 -26.01 13.60 -1.51
C ASN A 103 -24.94 13.78 -2.60
N ASN A 104 -24.74 12.71 -3.38
CA ASN A 104 -24.89 12.79 -4.85
C ASN A 104 -25.09 11.38 -5.43
N GLU A 105 -26.33 10.89 -5.45
CA GLU A 105 -26.72 9.72 -6.27
C GLU A 105 -27.10 10.23 -7.67
N GLU A 106 -26.23 10.04 -8.66
CA GLU A 106 -26.62 10.07 -10.07
C GLU A 106 -27.14 8.67 -10.47
N PRO A 107 -28.27 8.55 -11.21
CA PRO A 107 -28.79 7.26 -11.64
C PRO A 107 -27.90 6.69 -12.76
N GLN A 108 -27.17 5.61 -12.49
CA GLN A 108 -26.48 4.84 -13.54
C GLN A 108 -27.31 3.62 -13.95
N GLU A 109 -27.65 3.55 -15.25
CA GLU A 109 -28.31 2.42 -15.90
C GLU A 109 -27.47 1.13 -15.80
N GLU A 110 -28.13 0.01 -15.45
CA GLU A 110 -27.52 -1.31 -15.31
C GLU A 110 -27.00 -1.88 -16.66
N PRO A 111 -25.76 -2.39 -16.75
CA PRO A 111 -25.33 -3.19 -17.89
C PRO A 111 -25.83 -4.65 -17.77
N PRO A 112 -26.01 -5.38 -18.89
CA PRO A 112 -26.75 -6.63 -18.93
C PRO A 112 -26.04 -7.77 -18.17
N ALA A 113 -26.86 -8.58 -17.50
CA ALA A 113 -26.46 -9.69 -16.63
C ALA A 113 -25.48 -10.67 -17.30
N LYS A 114 -24.34 -10.92 -16.64
CA LYS A 114 -23.37 -11.96 -17.02
C LYS A 114 -23.89 -13.34 -16.61
N THR A 115 -23.79 -14.31 -17.50
CA THR A 115 -24.16 -15.71 -17.27
C THR A 115 -23.35 -16.32 -16.10
N PRO A 116 -23.95 -17.21 -15.29
CA PRO A 116 -23.26 -17.79 -14.14
C PRO A 116 -22.10 -18.69 -14.60
N ARG A 117 -20.91 -18.51 -14.00
CA ARG A 117 -19.71 -19.30 -14.28
C ARG A 117 -19.85 -20.71 -13.72
N LEU A 118 -19.31 -21.69 -14.46
CA LEU A 118 -19.39 -23.15 -14.23
C LEU A 118 -18.92 -23.63 -12.83
N PHE A 119 -18.26 -22.77 -12.04
CA PHE A 119 -17.79 -23.09 -10.69
C PHE A 119 -18.30 -22.13 -9.60
N SER A 120 -19.31 -21.28 -9.88
CA SER A 120 -19.88 -20.34 -8.89
C SER A 120 -20.38 -21.03 -7.62
N ASN A 121 -20.73 -22.31 -7.73
CA ASN A 121 -21.33 -23.08 -6.64
C ASN A 121 -20.30 -23.74 -5.70
N TYR A 122 -19.00 -23.63 -5.97
CA TYR A 122 -17.94 -24.14 -5.08
C TYR A 122 -17.51 -23.12 -4.02
N ASN A 123 -17.90 -21.85 -4.17
CA ASN A 123 -17.72 -20.84 -3.15
C ASN A 123 -18.83 -20.98 -2.12
N LYS A 124 -18.64 -21.87 -1.14
CA LYS A 124 -19.41 -21.81 0.11
C LYS A 124 -19.25 -20.39 0.65
N THR A 125 -20.34 -19.64 0.71
CA THR A 125 -20.41 -18.32 1.33
C THR A 125 -19.88 -18.44 2.76
N ASN A 126 -18.61 -18.08 2.96
CA ASN A 126 -18.06 -18.00 4.31
C ASN A 126 -18.85 -16.93 5.05
N LYS A 127 -19.37 -17.33 6.21
CA LYS A 127 -20.14 -16.50 7.12
C LYS A 127 -19.36 -15.21 7.37
N ARG A 128 -20.03 -14.05 7.25
CA ARG A 128 -19.45 -12.70 7.50
C ARG A 128 -19.01 -12.60 8.96
N ASP A 129 -17.81 -13.07 9.28
CA ASP A 129 -17.24 -12.96 10.63
C ASP A 129 -16.35 -11.71 10.71
N GLY A 130 -16.98 -10.55 10.46
CA GLY A 130 -16.35 -9.23 10.46
C GLY A 130 -16.44 -8.50 11.80
N SER A 131 -16.82 -9.17 12.90
CA SER A 131 -17.06 -8.47 14.18
C SER A 131 -15.79 -7.91 14.82
N THR A 132 -14.62 -8.40 14.42
CA THR A 132 -13.32 -8.02 14.99
C THR A 132 -12.41 -7.47 13.90
N ALA A 133 -11.64 -6.42 14.19
CA ALA A 133 -10.70 -5.81 13.24
C ALA A 133 -9.74 -6.84 12.61
N ARG A 134 -9.28 -7.83 13.39
CA ARG A 134 -8.44 -8.92 12.90
C ARG A 134 -9.18 -9.84 11.91
N GLY A 135 -10.45 -10.14 12.16
CA GLY A 135 -11.28 -10.95 11.26
C GLY A 135 -11.51 -10.25 9.92
N GLU A 136 -11.73 -8.94 9.96
CA GLU A 136 -11.84 -8.07 8.79
C GLU A 136 -10.56 -8.11 7.91
N VAL A 137 -9.38 -8.00 8.51
CA VAL A 137 -8.08 -8.10 7.80
C VAL A 137 -7.87 -9.48 7.19
N LEU A 138 -8.13 -10.55 7.95
CA LEU A 138 -7.95 -11.91 7.44
C LEU A 138 -8.92 -12.23 6.30
N TRP A 139 -10.16 -11.75 6.40
CA TRP A 139 -11.14 -11.89 5.34
C TRP A 139 -10.73 -11.13 4.07
N TYR A 140 -10.23 -9.90 4.22
CA TYR A 140 -9.68 -9.12 3.11
C TYR A 140 -8.55 -9.87 2.40
N ILE A 141 -7.56 -10.39 3.15
CA ILE A 141 -6.43 -11.13 2.57
C ILE A 141 -6.92 -12.33 1.73
N GLN A 142 -7.95 -13.04 2.21
CA GLN A 142 -8.54 -14.17 1.48
C GLN A 142 -9.37 -13.74 0.26
N ALA A 143 -10.12 -12.63 0.37
CA ALA A 143 -10.94 -12.10 -0.72
C ALA A 143 -10.08 -11.63 -1.89
N VAL A 144 -8.97 -10.94 -1.60
CA VAL A 144 -8.02 -10.45 -2.61
C VAL A 144 -7.40 -11.58 -3.42
N SER A 145 -7.13 -12.75 -2.81
CA SER A 145 -6.64 -13.92 -3.56
C SER A 145 -7.63 -14.47 -4.61
N SER A 146 -8.87 -13.98 -4.63
CA SER A 146 -9.96 -14.49 -5.48
C SER A 146 -10.40 -13.51 -6.58
N GLU A 147 -10.07 -12.22 -6.45
CA GLU A 147 -10.53 -11.16 -7.35
C GLU A 147 -9.35 -10.53 -8.11
N ASP A 148 -9.19 -10.93 -9.37
CA ASP A 148 -8.22 -10.33 -10.28
C ASP A 148 -8.83 -9.10 -11.00
N GLN A 149 -8.05 -8.00 -11.06
CA GLN A 149 -8.22 -6.84 -11.98
C GLN A 149 -9.18 -5.71 -11.61
N LEU A 150 -9.24 -5.28 -10.34
CA LEU A 150 -9.84 -3.98 -9.99
C LEU A 150 -8.76 -2.97 -9.61
N ASP A 151 -8.95 -1.71 -10.01
CA ASP A 151 -8.14 -0.60 -9.51
C ASP A 151 -8.24 -0.55 -7.98
N CYS A 152 -7.11 -0.30 -7.31
CA CYS A 152 -7.01 -0.35 -5.85
C CYS A 152 -8.05 0.55 -5.17
N LEU A 153 -8.28 1.76 -5.69
CA LEU A 153 -9.24 2.69 -5.08
C LEU A 153 -10.69 2.27 -5.32
N ASP A 154 -10.98 1.71 -6.50
CA ASP A 154 -12.32 1.22 -6.84
C ASP A 154 -12.70 -0.03 -6.03
N PHE A 155 -11.73 -0.90 -5.74
CA PHE A 155 -11.92 -2.03 -4.82
C PHE A 155 -12.37 -1.54 -3.44
N TRP A 156 -11.63 -0.59 -2.85
CA TRP A 156 -11.96 -0.04 -1.53
C TRP A 156 -13.27 0.72 -1.51
N ARG A 157 -13.61 1.44 -2.60
CA ARG A 157 -14.89 2.13 -2.73
C ARG A 157 -16.07 1.15 -2.74
N SER A 158 -15.93 0.04 -3.45
CA SER A 158 -16.97 -1.00 -3.57
C SER A 158 -17.16 -1.76 -2.25
N HIS A 159 -16.07 -2.04 -1.54
CA HIS A 159 -16.08 -2.83 -0.30
C HIS A 159 -16.09 -1.98 0.99
N ARG A 160 -16.43 -0.68 0.91
CA ARG A 160 -16.50 0.22 2.08
C ARG A 160 -17.45 -0.29 3.17
N LYS A 161 -18.56 -0.93 2.79
CA LYS A 161 -19.56 -1.49 3.72
C LYS A 161 -19.11 -2.83 4.32
N ASP A 162 -18.28 -3.56 3.58
CA ASP A 162 -17.78 -4.87 3.98
C ASP A 162 -16.60 -4.75 4.94
N PHE A 163 -15.71 -3.78 4.69
CA PHE A 163 -14.54 -3.51 5.52
C PHE A 163 -14.53 -2.05 6.05
N PRO A 164 -15.41 -1.70 7.00
CA PRO A 164 -15.56 -0.32 7.45
C PRO A 164 -14.33 0.24 8.18
N ARG A 165 -13.63 -0.57 8.98
CA ARG A 165 -12.44 -0.11 9.73
C ARG A 165 -11.21 -0.13 8.85
N LEU A 166 -11.08 -1.18 8.03
CA LEU A 166 -9.95 -1.35 7.14
C LEU A 166 -9.95 -0.31 6.02
N TYR A 167 -11.12 0.06 5.49
CA TYR A 167 -11.27 1.14 4.51
C TYR A 167 -10.65 2.45 5.00
N GLN A 168 -10.85 2.80 6.26
CA GLN A 168 -10.28 4.03 6.85
C GLN A 168 -8.76 3.94 7.01
N VAL A 169 -8.21 2.75 7.28
CA VAL A 169 -6.76 2.54 7.31
C VAL A 169 -6.21 2.64 5.88
N ALA A 170 -6.84 1.97 4.91
CA ALA A 170 -6.46 2.03 3.50
C ALA A 170 -6.47 3.47 2.97
N ALA A 171 -7.52 4.24 3.25
CA ALA A 171 -7.61 5.64 2.87
C ALA A 171 -6.52 6.53 3.50
N ARG A 172 -6.00 6.19 4.68
CA ARG A 172 -4.87 6.96 5.25
C ARG A 172 -3.54 6.58 4.65
N MET A 173 -3.31 5.27 4.45
CA MET A 173 -2.02 4.76 4.00
C MET A 173 -1.81 4.98 2.49
N LEU A 174 -2.83 4.71 1.66
CA LEU A 174 -2.73 4.80 0.20
C LEU A 174 -2.71 6.24 -0.32
N TYR A 175 -3.20 7.20 0.45
CA TYR A 175 -3.14 8.62 0.10
C TYR A 175 -1.80 9.27 0.45
N VAL A 176 -0.90 8.55 1.13
CA VAL A 176 0.47 9.04 1.33
C VAL A 176 1.20 8.99 0.00
N PRO A 177 1.58 10.15 -0.59
CA PRO A 177 2.29 10.14 -1.85
C PRO A 177 3.66 9.50 -1.65
N ALA A 178 3.98 8.51 -2.48
CA ALA A 178 5.27 7.80 -2.41
C ALA A 178 6.47 8.71 -2.71
N THR A 179 6.26 9.84 -3.39
CA THR A 179 7.31 10.81 -3.74
C THR A 179 6.81 12.24 -3.62
N SER A 180 7.72 13.19 -3.37
CA SER A 180 7.47 14.64 -3.47
C SER A 180 7.32 15.14 -4.91
N ALA A 181 7.49 14.28 -5.92
CA ALA A 181 7.45 14.67 -7.33
C ALA A 181 6.17 15.43 -7.76
N PRO A 182 4.95 15.14 -7.23
CA PRO A 182 3.77 15.92 -7.54
C PRO A 182 3.87 17.38 -7.06
N VAL A 183 4.39 17.61 -5.85
CA VAL A 183 4.54 18.97 -5.30
C VAL A 183 5.69 19.71 -5.99
N GLU A 184 6.79 19.02 -6.33
CA GLU A 184 7.88 19.60 -7.11
C GLU A 184 7.47 20.01 -8.52
N ARG A 185 6.55 19.27 -9.16
CA ARG A 185 5.96 19.69 -10.44
C ARG A 185 5.13 20.96 -10.27
N VAL A 186 4.35 21.08 -9.19
CA VAL A 186 3.61 22.31 -8.87
C VAL A 186 4.57 23.46 -8.57
N PHE A 187 5.65 23.23 -7.83
CA PHE A 187 6.68 24.25 -7.58
C PHE A 187 7.45 24.64 -8.83
N SER A 188 7.75 23.70 -9.74
CA SER A 188 8.39 23.98 -11.02
C SER A 188 7.50 24.87 -11.91
N HIS A 189 6.19 24.59 -11.96
CA HIS A 189 5.23 25.44 -12.67
C HIS A 189 5.00 26.78 -11.94
N GLY A 190 4.95 26.79 -10.61
CA GLY A 190 4.85 28.00 -9.80
C GLY A 190 6.08 28.91 -9.91
N CYS A 191 7.27 28.32 -10.08
CA CYS A 191 8.51 29.05 -10.34
C CYS A 191 8.45 29.85 -11.65
N LEU A 192 7.66 29.44 -12.66
CA LEU A 192 7.42 30.25 -13.87
C LEU A 192 6.65 31.54 -13.56
N ILE A 193 5.79 31.54 -12.55
CA ILE A 193 4.99 32.69 -12.11
C ILE A 193 5.80 33.58 -11.15
N ILE A 194 6.61 32.98 -10.29
CA ILE A 194 7.38 33.67 -9.24
C ILE A 194 8.68 34.28 -9.78
N TRP A 195 9.20 33.81 -10.92
CA TRP A 195 10.43 34.38 -11.50
C TRP A 195 10.22 35.81 -12.05
N PRO A 196 10.92 36.84 -11.53
CA PRO A 196 10.71 38.24 -11.93
C PRO A 196 11.04 38.55 -13.40
N HIS A 197 11.78 37.68 -14.10
CA HIS A 197 12.31 37.94 -15.43
C HIS A 197 11.34 37.69 -16.60
N ARG A 198 10.12 37.16 -16.36
CA ARG A 198 9.13 36.90 -17.44
C ARG A 198 7.74 37.52 -17.23
N ALA A 199 7.49 38.21 -16.13
CA ALA A 199 6.26 38.97 -15.92
C ALA A 199 6.42 40.44 -16.34
N ARG A 200 6.85 40.70 -17.58
CA ARG A 200 6.76 42.04 -18.17
C ARG A 200 5.44 42.14 -18.93
N THR A 201 4.34 42.33 -18.21
CA THR A 201 3.15 42.90 -18.83
C THR A 201 3.52 44.31 -19.24
N LEU A 202 3.55 44.55 -20.56
CA LEU A 202 3.59 45.91 -21.09
C LEU A 202 2.32 46.60 -20.61
N ALA A 203 2.44 47.40 -19.54
CA ALA A 203 1.46 48.41 -19.23
C ALA A 203 1.56 49.49 -20.31
N ASN A 204 0.52 49.59 -21.14
CA ASN A 204 0.28 50.74 -22.00
C ASN A 204 -0.14 51.95 -21.18
#